data_AF-A0A960H5G6-F1
#
_entry.id   AF-A0A960H5G6-F1
#
_cell.length_a   1.000
_cell.length_b   1.000
_cell.length_c   1.000
_cell.angle_alpha   90.00
_cell.angle_beta   90.00
_cell.angle_gamma   90.00
#
_symmetry.space_group_name_H-M   'P 1'
#
loop_
_entity.id
_entity.type
_entity.pdbx_description
1 polymer ?
#
loop_
_entity_poly.entity_id
_entity_poly.type
_entity_poly.pdbx_seq_one_letter_code
_entity_poly.pdbx_strand_id
1 'polypeptide(L)'
;MRIVIALGGNALLQRGQPMTAENQRANIRLAAERIASIAPGNEIVIAHGNGPQVGLLALQDLAYEEVDPYPLDVLGAETEAMIGYVVEQELGNLLPFEQPFATILTMIEVDADDPAFAHPTKPI
;
A
#
# COMPACT_ATOMS: atom_id res chain seq x y z
N MET A 1 -18.94 14.73 3.82
CA MET A 1 -18.04 14.79 5.02
C MET A 1 -16.66 14.27 4.61
N ARG A 2 -15.58 14.64 5.32
CA ARG A 2 -14.26 14.04 5.07
C ARG A 2 -14.05 12.79 5.91
N ILE A 3 -13.69 11.69 5.29
CA ILE A 3 -13.48 10.37 5.92
C ILE A 3 -12.06 9.90 5.60
N VAL A 4 -11.30 9.53 6.63
CA VAL A 4 -9.97 8.93 6.48
C VAL A 4 -10.10 7.43 6.73
N ILE A 5 -9.61 6.62 5.79
CA ILE A 5 -9.69 5.17 5.82
C ILE A 5 -8.27 4.61 5.82
N ALA A 6 -7.93 3.78 6.81
CA ALA A 6 -6.65 3.07 6.85
C ALA A 6 -6.86 1.59 6.47
N LEU A 7 -6.35 1.20 5.29
CA LEU A 7 -6.35 -0.19 4.83
C LEU A 7 -5.22 -0.96 5.51
N GLY A 8 -5.57 -1.93 6.36
CA GLY A 8 -4.59 -2.81 6.98
C GLY A 8 -3.92 -3.74 5.97
N GLY A 9 -2.73 -4.27 6.29
CA GLY A 9 -2.00 -5.19 5.41
C GLY A 9 -2.81 -6.43 4.99
N ASN A 10 -3.69 -6.93 5.87
CA ASN A 10 -4.62 -8.03 5.57
C ASN A 10 -5.67 -7.69 4.51
N ALA A 11 -5.97 -6.41 4.30
CA ALA A 11 -6.86 -5.96 3.22
C ALA A 11 -6.15 -5.96 1.86
N LEU A 12 -4.82 -6.04 1.84
CA LEU A 12 -4.02 -6.11 0.61
C LEU A 12 -3.55 -7.54 0.34
N LEU A 13 -3.19 -8.29 1.38
CA LEU A 13 -2.81 -9.69 1.28
C LEU A 13 -3.18 -10.45 2.56
N GLN A 14 -3.98 -11.51 2.43
CA GLN A 14 -4.40 -12.28 3.61
C GLN A 14 -3.29 -13.22 4.08
N ARG A 15 -3.27 -13.50 5.38
CA ARG A 15 -2.29 -14.43 5.97
C ARG A 15 -2.34 -15.80 5.28
N GLY A 16 -1.20 -16.26 4.79
CA GLY A 16 -1.06 -17.56 4.13
C GLY A 16 -1.43 -17.57 2.65
N GLN A 17 -1.91 -16.45 2.08
CA GLN A 17 -2.06 -16.34 0.63
C GLN A 17 -0.70 -16.17 -0.05
N PRO A 18 -0.48 -16.78 -1.22
CA PRO A 18 0.65 -16.46 -2.08
C PRO A 18 0.68 -14.97 -2.43
N MET A 19 1.87 -14.36 -2.41
CA MET A 19 2.06 -12.93 -2.70
C MET A 19 2.04 -12.64 -4.21
N THR A 20 0.93 -12.98 -4.87
CA THR A 20 0.74 -12.72 -6.31
C THR A 20 -0.02 -11.42 -6.55
N ALA A 21 0.25 -10.79 -7.70
CA ALA A 21 -0.48 -9.59 -8.12
C ALA A 21 -2.00 -9.83 -8.23
N GLU A 22 -2.42 -11.03 -8.65
CA GLU A 22 -3.83 -11.42 -8.73
C GLU A 22 -4.50 -11.45 -7.35
N ASN A 23 -3.86 -12.08 -6.36
CA ASN A 23 -4.36 -12.10 -4.99
C ASN A 23 -4.45 -10.70 -4.40
N GLN A 24 -3.42 -9.88 -4.62
CA GLN A 24 -3.42 -8.48 -4.18
C GLN A 24 -4.58 -7.70 -4.78
N ARG A 25 -4.79 -7.79 -6.09
CA ARG A 25 -5.90 -7.13 -6.77
C ARG A 25 -7.26 -7.62 -6.26
N ALA A 26 -7.44 -8.92 -6.08
CA ALA A 26 -8.69 -9.49 -5.58
C ALA A 26 -9.04 -8.96 -4.17
N ASN A 27 -8.05 -8.86 -3.28
CA ASN A 27 -8.25 -8.30 -1.94
C ASN A 27 -8.55 -6.79 -1.99
N ILE A 28 -7.80 -6.03 -2.81
CA ILE A 28 -8.02 -4.58 -2.99
C ILE A 28 -9.42 -4.30 -3.56
N ARG A 29 -9.90 -5.11 -4.51
CA ARG A 29 -11.26 -4.98 -5.07
C ARG A 29 -12.33 -5.04 -3.99
N LEU A 30 -12.22 -5.99 -3.06
CA LEU A 30 -13.17 -6.10 -1.95
C LEU A 30 -13.17 -4.84 -1.07
N ALA A 31 -12.00 -4.26 -0.81
CA ALA A 31 -11.90 -2.99 -0.10
C ALA A 31 -12.50 -1.83 -0.92
N ALA A 32 -12.21 -1.76 -2.21
CA ALA A 32 -12.72 -0.74 -3.12
C ALA A 32 -14.25 -0.74 -3.21
N GLU A 33 -14.91 -1.91 -3.24
CA GLU A 33 -16.37 -2.04 -3.19
C GLU A 33 -16.99 -1.41 -1.93
N ARG A 34 -16.33 -1.57 -0.78
CA ARG A 34 -16.79 -0.97 0.50
C ARG A 34 -16.55 0.52 0.55
N ILE A 35 -15.44 0.99 -0.02
CA ILE A 35 -15.12 2.42 -0.10
C ILE A 35 -16.10 3.11 -1.08
N ALA A 36 -16.35 2.51 -2.24
CA ALA A 36 -17.24 3.06 -3.26
C ALA A 36 -18.67 3.24 -2.74
N SER A 37 -19.16 2.37 -1.86
CA SER A 37 -20.52 2.51 -1.29
C SER A 37 -20.69 3.73 -0.38
N ILE A 38 -19.60 4.26 0.18
CA ILE A 38 -19.61 5.44 1.05
C ILE A 38 -19.01 6.69 0.39
N ALA A 39 -18.47 6.58 -0.81
CA ALA A 39 -17.88 7.70 -1.54
C ALA A 39 -18.89 8.81 -1.93
N PRO A 40 -20.14 8.52 -2.34
CA PRO A 40 -21.09 9.57 -2.73
C PRO A 40 -21.34 10.60 -1.62
N GLY A 41 -21.11 11.87 -1.93
CA GLY A 41 -21.28 12.98 -0.98
C GLY A 41 -20.18 13.10 0.10
N ASN A 42 -19.12 12.30 0.00
CA ASN A 42 -18.00 12.32 0.92
C ASN A 42 -16.66 12.57 0.22
N GLU A 43 -15.74 13.20 0.93
CA GLU A 43 -14.34 13.30 0.55
C GLU A 43 -13.60 12.16 1.24
N ILE A 44 -12.98 11.27 0.46
CA ILE A 44 -12.31 10.08 0.99
C ILE A 44 -10.80 10.27 0.90
N VAL A 45 -10.11 10.05 2.01
CA VAL A 45 -8.65 9.93 2.08
C VAL A 45 -8.32 8.49 2.44
N ILE A 46 -7.50 7.83 1.64
CA ILE A 46 -7.11 6.43 1.84
C ILE A 46 -5.64 6.40 2.21
N ALA A 47 -5.33 5.79 3.36
CA ALA A 47 -4.00 5.36 3.75
C ALA A 47 -3.95 3.83 3.72
N HIS A 48 -2.77 3.26 3.58
CA HIS A 48 -2.60 1.81 3.62
C HIS A 48 -1.29 1.41 4.30
N GLY A 49 -1.25 0.19 4.85
CA GLY A 49 0.02 -0.46 5.17
C GLY A 49 0.67 -1.06 3.93
N ASN A 50 1.94 -1.43 4.02
CA ASN A 50 2.70 -2.03 2.90
C ASN A 50 3.55 -3.24 3.32
N GLY A 51 3.43 -3.73 4.56
CA GLY A 51 4.35 -4.72 5.15
C GLY A 51 4.64 -5.93 4.26
N PRO A 52 3.61 -6.69 3.81
CA PRO A 52 3.82 -7.82 2.91
C PRO A 52 4.47 -7.43 1.57
N GLN A 53 4.12 -6.27 1.02
CA GLN A 53 4.61 -5.80 -0.28
C GLN A 53 6.07 -5.39 -0.20
N VAL A 54 6.45 -4.62 0.82
CA VAL A 54 7.83 -4.15 0.98
C VAL A 54 8.75 -5.30 1.37
N GLY A 55 8.25 -6.26 2.17
CA GLY A 55 8.97 -7.50 2.46
C GLY A 55 9.22 -8.34 1.21
N LEU A 56 8.21 -8.48 0.33
CA LEU A 56 8.40 -9.17 -0.95
C LEU A 56 9.42 -8.46 -1.85
N LEU A 57 9.34 -7.13 -1.99
CA LEU A 57 10.30 -6.37 -2.79
C LEU A 57 11.72 -6.51 -2.22
N ALA A 58 11.89 -6.42 -0.90
CA ALA A 58 13.19 -6.61 -0.26
C ALA A 58 13.77 -8.02 -0.52
N LEU A 59 12.93 -9.07 -0.49
CA LEU A 59 13.37 -10.43 -0.81
C LEU A 59 13.73 -10.59 -2.29
N GLN A 60 13.00 -9.93 -3.20
CA GLN A 60 13.30 -9.94 -4.63
C GLN A 60 14.59 -9.20 -4.95
N ASP A 61 14.80 -8.05 -4.29
CA ASP A 61 15.99 -7.22 -4.43
C ASP A 61 17.24 -7.94 -3.91
N LEU A 62 17.15 -8.61 -2.75
CA LEU A 62 18.20 -9.48 -2.22
C LEU A 62 18.50 -10.70 -3.09
N ALA A 63 17.57 -11.14 -3.93
CA ALA A 63 17.77 -12.26 -4.83
C ALA A 63 18.48 -11.87 -6.14
N TYR A 64 18.60 -10.56 -6.44
CA TYR A 64 19.32 -10.05 -7.61
C TYR A 64 20.74 -9.62 -7.22
N GLU A 65 21.73 -10.43 -7.59
CA GLU A 65 23.10 -10.30 -7.07
C GLU A 65 24.05 -9.44 -7.96
N GLU A 66 23.59 -8.90 -9.09
CA GLU A 66 24.45 -8.13 -10.01
C GLU A 66 24.77 -6.71 -9.51
N VAL A 67 23.95 -6.16 -8.61
CA VAL A 67 24.10 -4.82 -8.02
C VAL A 67 23.71 -4.82 -6.55
N ASP A 68 24.09 -3.78 -5.82
CA ASP A 68 23.68 -3.61 -4.43
C ASP A 68 22.16 -3.38 -4.32
N PRO A 69 21.49 -3.93 -3.29
CA PRO A 69 20.07 -3.69 -3.04
C PRO A 69 19.74 -2.22 -2.83
N TYR A 70 18.55 -1.81 -3.24
CA TYR A 70 18.00 -0.52 -2.90
C TYR A 70 17.74 -0.42 -1.38
N PRO A 71 17.86 0.80 -0.82
CA PRO A 71 17.54 1.01 0.58
C PRO A 71 16.03 0.86 0.83
N LEU A 72 15.66 0.46 2.05
CA LEU A 72 14.29 0.08 2.39
C LEU A 72 13.27 1.23 2.25
N ASP A 73 13.71 2.48 2.37
CA ASP A 73 12.89 3.67 2.15
C ASP A 73 12.51 3.83 0.67
N VAL A 74 13.43 3.54 -0.26
CA VAL A 74 13.15 3.52 -1.70
C VAL A 74 12.16 2.40 -2.04
N LEU A 75 12.38 1.19 -1.50
CA LEU A 75 11.40 0.10 -1.65
C LEU A 75 10.04 0.47 -1.05
N GLY A 76 10.03 1.22 0.06
CA GLY A 76 8.83 1.81 0.65
C GLY A 76 8.08 2.69 -0.35
N ALA A 77 8.78 3.64 -0.99
CA ALA A 77 8.22 4.52 -2.01
C ALA A 77 7.66 3.75 -3.23
N GLU A 78 8.35 2.68 -3.67
CA GLU A 78 7.85 1.81 -4.74
C GLU A 78 6.52 1.15 -4.37
N THR A 79 6.40 0.67 -3.12
CA THR A 79 5.14 0.03 -2.67
C THR A 79 3.97 1.00 -2.57
N GLU A 80 4.20 2.29 -2.32
CA GLU A 80 3.14 3.30 -2.32
C GLU A 80 2.47 3.38 -3.69
N ALA A 81 3.27 3.51 -4.75
CA ALA A 81 2.76 3.55 -6.12
C ALA A 81 2.17 2.20 -6.54
N MET A 82 2.80 1.08 -6.18
CA MET A 82 2.29 -0.27 -6.47
C MET A 82 0.88 -0.47 -5.93
N ILE A 83 0.65 -0.12 -4.66
CA ILE A 83 -0.65 -0.32 -3.99
C ILE A 83 -1.65 0.73 -4.46
N GLY A 84 -1.24 2.01 -4.49
CA GLY A 84 -2.10 3.12 -4.91
C GLY A 84 -2.63 2.94 -6.33
N TYR A 85 -1.79 2.50 -7.27
CA TYR A 85 -2.20 2.18 -8.64
C TYR A 85 -3.35 1.17 -8.70
N VAL A 86 -3.25 0.07 -7.93
CA VAL A 86 -4.30 -0.96 -7.94
C VAL A 86 -5.57 -0.46 -7.24
N VAL A 87 -5.45 0.32 -6.17
CA VAL A 87 -6.59 0.95 -5.50
C VAL A 87 -7.33 1.89 -6.45
N GLU A 88 -6.61 2.76 -7.16
CA GLU A 88 -7.18 3.68 -8.14
C GLU A 88 -7.90 2.93 -9.27
N GLN A 89 -7.29 1.86 -9.80
CA GLN A 89 -7.93 1.07 -10.85
C GLN A 89 -9.23 0.44 -10.38
N GLU A 90 -9.26 -0.17 -9.19
CA GLU A 90 -10.47 -0.83 -8.70
C GLU A 90 -11.55 0.19 -8.29
N LEU A 91 -11.18 1.36 -7.78
CA LEU A 91 -12.13 2.46 -7.52
C LEU A 91 -12.66 3.07 -8.83
N GLY A 92 -11.80 3.28 -9.82
CA GLY A 92 -12.18 3.79 -11.15
C GLY A 92 -13.11 2.86 -11.91
N ASN A 93 -13.10 1.55 -11.60
CA ASN A 93 -14.08 0.60 -12.12
C ASN A 93 -15.47 0.74 -11.49
N LEU A 94 -15.58 1.34 -10.31
CA LEU A 94 -16.80 1.37 -9.49
C LEU A 94 -17.44 2.76 -9.39
N LEU A 95 -16.66 3.81 -9.55
CA LEU A 95 -17.07 5.20 -9.36
C LEU A 95 -17.22 5.92 -10.72
N PRO A 96 -17.96 7.05 -10.76
CA PRO A 96 -18.10 7.85 -11.97
C PRO A 96 -16.75 8.26 -12.53
N PHE A 97 -16.62 8.30 -13.86
CA PHE A 97 -15.37 8.66 -14.55
C PHE A 97 -14.89 10.07 -14.18
N GLU A 98 -15.81 10.96 -13.85
CA GLU A 98 -15.52 12.34 -13.46
C GLU A 98 -14.92 12.46 -12.05
N GLN A 99 -14.95 11.40 -11.25
CA GLN A 99 -14.37 11.41 -9.90
C GLN A 99 -12.85 11.28 -10.01
N PRO A 100 -12.08 12.31 -9.62
CA PRO A 100 -10.63 12.25 -9.70
C PRO A 100 -10.06 11.41 -8.55
N PHE A 101 -8.99 10.67 -8.86
CA PHE A 101 -8.17 9.96 -7.88
C PHE A 101 -6.71 10.41 -8.03
N ALA A 102 -5.97 10.38 -6.93
CA ALA A 102 -4.54 10.60 -6.95
C ALA A 102 -3.87 9.89 -5.78
N THR A 103 -2.86 9.09 -6.11
CA THR A 103 -1.90 8.49 -5.19
C THR A 103 -0.75 9.47 -5.04
N ILE A 104 -0.49 9.87 -3.81
CA ILE A 104 0.50 10.88 -3.48
C ILE A 104 1.64 10.19 -2.74
N LEU A 105 2.84 10.25 -3.30
CA LEU A 105 4.06 9.83 -2.61
C LEU A 105 4.17 10.62 -1.30
N THR A 106 4.33 9.92 -0.18
CA THR A 106 4.22 10.50 1.15
C THR A 106 5.46 10.19 1.98
N MET A 107 6.31 11.20 2.19
CA MET A 107 7.42 11.09 3.14
C MET A 107 6.93 11.37 4.57
N ILE A 108 7.38 10.54 5.51
CA ILE A 108 7.06 10.67 6.93
C ILE A 108 8.34 11.04 7.68
N GLU A 109 8.34 12.20 8.33
CA GLU A 109 9.43 12.59 9.23
C GLU A 109 9.39 11.71 10.49
N VAL A 110 10.54 11.19 10.88
CA VAL A 110 10.74 10.37 12.08
C VAL A 110 11.90 10.93 12.88
N ASP A 111 11.91 10.69 14.19
CA ASP A 111 13.02 11.06 15.06
C ASP A 111 14.26 10.23 14.70
N ALA A 112 15.38 10.86 14.37
CA ALA A 112 16.61 10.17 14.00
C ALA A 112 17.23 9.37 15.17
N ASP A 113 16.89 9.74 16.41
CA ASP A 113 17.35 9.06 17.62
C ASP A 113 16.33 8.02 18.14
N ASP A 114 15.31 7.66 17.34
CA ASP A 114 14.28 6.71 17.76
C ASP A 114 14.89 5.34 18.12
N PRO A 115 14.62 4.80 19.33
CA PRO A 115 15.12 3.48 19.74
C PRO A 115 14.77 2.33 18.79
N ALA A 116 13.75 2.48 17.95
CA ALA A 116 13.36 1.50 16.93
C ALA A 116 14.48 1.20 15.92
N PHE A 117 15.41 2.14 15.67
CA PHE A 117 16.56 1.89 14.81
C PHE A 117 17.55 0.89 15.43
N ALA A 118 17.70 0.90 16.75
CA ALA A 118 18.54 -0.06 17.46
C ALA A 118 17.82 -1.40 17.73
N HIS A 119 16.49 -1.38 17.79
CA HIS A 119 15.67 -2.56 18.10
C HIS A 119 14.50 -2.72 17.11
N PRO A 120 14.76 -3.25 15.90
CA PRO A 120 13.71 -3.50 14.91
C PRO A 120 12.69 -4.53 15.45
N THR A 121 11.41 -4.15 15.51
CA THR A 121 10.32 -5.01 15.99
C THR A 121 9.26 -5.32 14.93
N LYS A 122 9.23 -4.53 13.85
CA LYS A 122 8.29 -4.72 12.74
C LYS A 122 8.74 -5.92 11.91
N PRO A 123 7.90 -6.95 11.71
CA PRO A 123 8.21 -8.03 10.79
C PRO A 123 8.19 -7.50 9.36
N ILE A 124 9.26 -7.80 8.62
CA ILE A 124 9.42 -7.53 7.19
C ILE A 124 9.77 -8.85 6.50
#